data_AF-A0A7C5BV00-F1
#
_entry.id   AF-A0A7C5BV00-F1
#
_cell.length_a   1.000
_cell.length_b   1.000
_cell.length_c   1.000
_cell.angle_alpha   90.00
_cell.angle_beta   90.00
_cell.angle_gamma   90.00
#
_symmetry.space_group_name_H-M   'P 1'
#
loop_
_entity.id
_entity.type
_entity.pdbx_description
1 polymer ?
#
loop_
_entity_poly.entity_id
_entity_poly.type
_entity_poly.pdbx_seq_one_letter_code
_entity_poly.pdbx_strand_id
1 'polypeptide(L)'
;MKDKLANIKLLAMDVDGTLTEGEMIFLDGQQLKIFNVYDGLGTRLAINAGLKIAWVTGNASKAVLDRADSLGVTEVYQGARYKSDAIDALAARHGVSLDEIAYIGDDLNDLPAFDRAGLCIAVANAVDEIKARADIVTQRGGGHGAVREVIELILKSRGDWDAAVEAFLSELRREQDGKAGPEAVA
;
A
#
# COMPACT_ATOMS: atom_id res chain seq x y z
N MET A 1 -13.48 13.81 -7.58
CA MET A 1 -12.75 12.54 -7.38
C MET A 1 -11.37 12.56 -8.03
N LYS A 2 -11.27 12.77 -9.35
CA LYS A 2 -9.98 12.82 -10.06
C LYS A 2 -8.98 13.82 -9.43
N ASP A 3 -9.44 15.02 -9.09
CA ASP A 3 -8.56 16.05 -8.48
C ASP A 3 -8.09 15.65 -7.07
N LYS A 4 -8.93 14.98 -6.26
CA LYS A 4 -8.51 14.43 -4.97
C LYS A 4 -7.39 13.39 -5.17
N LEU A 5 -7.58 12.43 -6.07
CA LEU A 5 -6.59 11.38 -6.38
C LEU A 5 -5.27 11.97 -6.88
N ALA A 6 -5.32 13.01 -7.73
CA ALA A 6 -4.15 13.68 -8.27
C ALA A 6 -3.33 14.41 -7.18
N ASN A 7 -3.95 14.80 -6.07
CA ASN A 7 -3.28 15.50 -4.97
C ASN A 7 -2.66 14.55 -3.92
N ILE A 8 -2.87 13.25 -4.03
CA ILE A 8 -2.36 12.29 -3.03
C ILE A 8 -0.83 12.18 -3.10
N LYS A 9 -0.18 12.48 -1.98
CA LYS A 9 1.27 12.39 -1.78
C LYS A 9 1.69 11.22 -0.90
N LEU A 10 0.77 10.70 -0.09
CA LEU A 10 1.00 9.58 0.81
C LEU A 10 -0.20 8.62 0.79
N LEU A 11 0.08 7.34 0.60
CA LEU A 11 -0.89 6.26 0.69
C LEU A 11 -0.57 5.41 1.91
N ALA A 12 -1.41 5.52 2.93
CA ALA A 12 -1.39 4.66 4.09
C ALA A 12 -2.42 3.52 3.92
N MET A 13 -2.18 2.37 4.52
CA MET A 13 -3.10 1.24 4.42
C MET A 13 -3.02 0.35 5.65
N ASP A 14 -4.13 -0.31 5.97
CA ASP A 14 -4.11 -1.47 6.84
C ASP A 14 -3.36 -2.65 6.21
N VAL A 15 -3.05 -3.65 7.03
CA VAL A 15 -2.43 -4.90 6.59
C VAL A 15 -3.46 -6.04 6.47
N ASP A 16 -4.19 -6.34 7.55
CA ASP A 16 -4.92 -7.60 7.68
C ASP A 16 -6.36 -7.45 7.20
N GLY A 17 -6.67 -8.01 6.03
CA GLY A 17 -7.95 -7.78 5.34
C GLY A 17 -7.84 -6.75 4.22
N THR A 18 -6.72 -6.01 4.18
CA THR A 18 -6.37 -5.04 3.12
C THR A 18 -5.20 -5.50 2.23
N LEU A 19 -3.99 -5.69 2.79
CA LEU A 19 -2.83 -6.26 2.07
C LEU A 19 -2.86 -7.79 2.05
N THR A 20 -3.62 -8.38 2.96
CA THR A 20 -3.96 -9.80 3.05
C THR A 20 -5.47 -9.96 2.89
N GLU A 21 -5.95 -11.19 2.75
CA GLU A 21 -7.39 -11.49 2.72
C GLU A 21 -8.03 -11.51 4.13
N GLY A 22 -7.20 -11.43 5.19
CA GLY A 22 -7.63 -11.35 6.58
C GLY A 22 -7.37 -12.62 7.40
N GLU A 23 -6.84 -13.69 6.79
CA GLU A 23 -6.49 -14.89 7.53
C GLU A 23 -5.26 -14.72 8.41
N MET A 24 -5.35 -15.30 9.60
CA MET A 24 -4.24 -15.40 10.55
C MET A 24 -3.86 -16.86 10.72
N ILE A 25 -2.73 -17.26 10.13
CA ILE A 25 -2.23 -18.64 10.22
C ILE A 25 -1.20 -18.72 11.34
N PHE A 26 -1.39 -19.66 12.26
CA PHE A 26 -0.45 -19.92 13.35
C PHE A 26 0.23 -21.28 13.12
N LEU A 27 1.56 -21.27 12.99
CA LEU A 27 2.38 -22.47 12.83
C LEU A 27 3.56 -22.40 13.79
N ASP A 28 3.68 -23.37 14.70
CA ASP A 28 4.77 -23.47 15.69
C ASP A 28 5.04 -22.16 16.46
N GLY A 29 3.95 -21.47 16.83
CA GLY A 29 4.02 -20.19 17.56
C GLY A 29 4.34 -18.97 16.69
N GLN A 30 4.51 -19.14 15.38
CA GLN A 30 4.73 -18.06 14.42
C GLN A 30 3.43 -17.68 13.70
N GLN A 31 3.27 -16.39 13.43
CA GLN A 31 2.18 -15.87 12.60
C GLN A 31 2.65 -15.80 11.15
N LEU A 32 1.91 -16.47 10.26
CA LEU A 32 2.10 -16.40 8.82
C LEU A 32 0.98 -15.55 8.21
N LYS A 33 1.34 -14.78 7.18
CA LYS A 33 0.44 -13.91 6.43
C LYS A 33 0.65 -14.15 4.94
N ILE A 34 -0.43 -14.14 4.17
CA ILE A 34 -0.40 -14.31 2.72
C ILE A 34 -0.57 -12.93 2.08
N PHE A 35 0.42 -12.52 1.30
CA PHE A 35 0.43 -11.24 0.57
C PHE A 35 0.31 -11.47 -0.93
N ASN A 36 -0.22 -10.48 -1.63
CA ASN A 36 -0.37 -10.54 -3.08
C ASN A 36 0.87 -10.01 -3.83
N VAL A 37 1.24 -10.67 -4.93
CA VAL A 37 2.35 -10.24 -5.79
C VAL A 37 2.01 -9.02 -6.64
N TYR A 38 0.74 -8.85 -7.05
CA TYR A 38 0.30 -7.69 -7.82
C TYR A 38 0.38 -6.42 -6.97
N ASP A 39 -0.04 -6.50 -5.70
CA ASP A 39 0.09 -5.42 -4.72
C ASP A 39 1.57 -5.08 -4.46
N GLY A 40 2.43 -6.10 -4.40
CA GLY A 40 3.88 -5.91 -4.27
C GLY A 40 4.51 -5.11 -5.42
N LEU A 41 4.21 -5.48 -6.67
CA LEU A 41 4.70 -4.72 -7.82
C LEU A 41 4.11 -3.30 -7.86
N GLY A 42 2.80 -3.16 -7.58
CA GLY A 42 2.17 -1.85 -7.48
C GLY A 42 2.87 -0.96 -6.44
N THR A 43 3.17 -1.50 -5.26
CA THR A 43 3.88 -0.80 -4.18
C THR A 43 5.25 -0.29 -4.65
N ARG A 44 6.04 -1.12 -5.32
CA ARG A 44 7.34 -0.70 -5.87
C ARG A 44 7.21 0.40 -6.93
N LEU A 45 6.23 0.29 -7.83
CA LEU A 45 5.95 1.33 -8.83
C LEU A 45 5.58 2.66 -8.17
N ALA A 46 4.73 2.63 -7.14
CA ALA A 46 4.33 3.80 -6.38
C ALA A 46 5.51 4.49 -5.71
N ILE A 47 6.37 3.72 -5.02
CA ILE A 47 7.58 4.25 -4.37
C ILE A 47 8.51 4.89 -5.39
N ASN A 48 8.75 4.24 -6.53
CA ASN A 48 9.60 4.77 -7.60
C ASN A 48 9.01 6.05 -8.23
N ALA A 49 7.69 6.19 -8.26
CA ALA A 49 6.99 7.40 -8.68
C ALA A 49 6.92 8.48 -7.58
N GLY A 50 7.62 8.29 -6.45
CA GLY A 50 7.66 9.25 -5.34
C GLY A 50 6.38 9.32 -4.50
N LEU A 51 5.44 8.37 -4.67
CA LEU A 51 4.32 8.21 -3.74
C LEU A 51 4.83 7.56 -2.46
N LYS A 52 4.61 8.22 -1.32
CA LYS A 52 4.99 7.68 -0.01
C LYS A 52 4.01 6.56 0.37
N ILE A 53 4.53 5.41 0.79
CA ILE A 53 3.72 4.27 1.21
C ILE A 53 3.92 4.03 2.70
N ALA A 54 2.84 3.84 3.44
CA ALA A 54 2.87 3.50 4.86
C ALA A 54 1.91 2.36 5.19
N TRP A 55 2.32 1.46 6.09
CA TRP A 55 1.49 0.38 6.61
C TRP A 55 1.18 0.62 8.08
N VAL A 56 -0.10 0.55 8.45
CA VAL A 56 -0.59 0.85 9.80
C VAL A 56 -1.46 -0.30 10.27
N THR A 57 -0.95 -1.10 11.21
CA THR A 57 -1.64 -2.29 11.73
C THR A 57 -1.64 -2.34 13.25
N GLY A 58 -2.73 -2.83 13.82
CA GLY A 58 -2.84 -3.13 15.24
C GLY A 58 -2.09 -4.40 15.64
N ASN A 59 -1.83 -5.31 14.70
CA ASN A 59 -1.08 -6.54 14.92
C ASN A 59 0.42 -6.28 14.78
N ALA A 60 1.23 -6.97 15.59
CA ALA A 60 2.69 -6.94 15.46
C ALA A 60 3.20 -8.33 15.06
N SER A 61 3.88 -8.42 13.92
CA SER A 61 4.48 -9.65 13.44
C SER A 61 5.76 -9.39 12.63
N LYS A 62 6.65 -10.38 12.61
CA LYS A 62 7.85 -10.35 11.77
C LYS A 62 7.50 -10.41 10.28
N ALA A 63 6.43 -11.13 9.92
CA ALA A 63 5.97 -11.28 8.53
C ALA A 63 5.70 -9.92 7.86
N VAL A 64 5.10 -8.97 8.59
CA VAL A 64 4.86 -7.62 8.09
C VAL A 64 6.16 -6.86 7.84
N LEU A 65 7.11 -6.93 8.78
CA LEU A 65 8.42 -6.28 8.64
C LEU A 65 9.21 -6.84 7.46
N ASP A 66 9.30 -8.17 7.35
CA ASP A 66 10.02 -8.85 6.26
C ASP A 66 9.41 -8.48 4.91
N ARG A 67 8.07 -8.43 4.83
CA ARG A 67 7.38 -8.07 3.60
C ARG A 67 7.59 -6.60 3.24
N ALA A 68 7.51 -5.69 4.21
CA ALA A 68 7.76 -4.27 4.00
C ALA A 68 9.19 -4.02 3.50
N ASP A 69 10.18 -4.63 4.14
CA ASP A 69 11.59 -4.56 3.75
C ASP A 69 11.80 -5.06 2.32
N SER A 70 11.19 -6.21 1.96
CA SER A 70 11.28 -6.77 0.59
C SER A 70 10.72 -5.85 -0.50
N LEU A 71 9.87 -4.89 -0.15
CA LEU A 71 9.22 -3.94 -1.07
C LEU A 71 9.81 -2.53 -0.96
N GLY A 72 10.71 -2.27 -0.01
CA GLY A 72 11.25 -0.94 0.26
C GLY A 72 10.30 -0.01 1.01
N VAL A 73 9.29 -0.54 1.71
CA VAL A 73 8.37 0.26 2.53
C VAL A 73 9.06 0.60 3.86
N THR A 74 9.30 1.89 4.10
CA THR A 74 10.03 2.36 5.29
C THR A 74 9.13 2.83 6.43
N GLU A 75 7.86 3.12 6.14
CA GLU A 75 6.88 3.61 7.12
C GLU A 75 5.98 2.46 7.57
N VAL A 76 6.39 1.73 8.62
CA VAL A 76 5.63 0.61 9.17
C VAL A 76 5.31 0.85 10.63
N TYR A 77 4.02 0.96 10.94
CA TYR A 77 3.49 1.24 12.27
C TYR A 77 2.73 0.00 12.76
N GLN A 78 3.36 -0.79 13.61
CA GLN A 78 2.75 -1.98 14.24
C GLN A 78 2.30 -1.68 15.67
N GLY A 79 1.30 -2.42 16.15
CA GLY A 79 0.69 -2.15 17.47
C GLY A 79 -0.06 -0.82 17.52
N ALA A 80 -0.42 -0.26 16.35
CA ALA A 80 -1.10 1.01 16.22
C ALA A 80 -2.59 0.86 16.57
N ARG A 81 -2.92 0.99 17.86
CA ARG A 81 -4.30 0.87 18.35
C ARG A 81 -5.19 2.03 17.92
N TYR A 82 -4.64 3.24 17.90
CA TYR A 82 -5.32 4.44 17.40
C TYR A 82 -4.69 4.85 16.08
N LYS A 83 -5.29 4.38 14.98
CA LYS A 83 -4.74 4.62 13.64
C LYS A 83 -4.74 6.10 13.24
N SER A 84 -5.61 6.92 13.84
CA SER A 84 -5.58 8.38 13.73
C SER A 84 -4.22 8.98 14.06
N ASP A 85 -3.58 8.50 15.13
CA ASP A 85 -2.30 9.03 15.61
C ASP A 85 -1.17 8.68 14.64
N ALA A 86 -1.25 7.51 13.98
CA ALA A 86 -0.32 7.13 12.92
C ALA A 86 -0.47 8.05 11.70
N ILE A 87 -1.70 8.38 11.29
CA ILE A 87 -1.94 9.32 10.19
C ILE A 87 -1.40 10.72 10.52
N ASP A 88 -1.64 11.22 11.72
CA ASP A 88 -1.13 12.53 12.16
C ASP A 88 0.41 12.54 12.19
N ALA A 89 1.02 11.47 12.69
CA ALA A 89 2.47 11.33 12.72
C ALA A 89 3.08 11.28 11.31
N LEU A 90 2.43 10.58 10.38
CA LEU A 90 2.84 10.51 8.97
C LEU A 90 2.74 11.89 8.30
N ALA A 91 1.64 12.61 8.53
CA ALA A 91 1.43 13.96 8.02
C ALA A 91 2.55 14.91 8.49
N ALA A 92 2.82 14.91 9.80
CA ALA A 92 3.86 15.74 10.40
C ALA A 92 5.27 15.36 9.90
N ARG A 93 5.60 14.07 9.84
CA ARG A 93 6.92 13.59 9.40
C ARG A 93 7.23 13.97 7.96
N HIS A 94 6.23 13.88 7.08
CA HIS A 94 6.42 14.08 5.65
C HIS A 94 6.06 15.48 5.16
N GLY A 95 5.59 16.35 6.06
CA GLY A 95 5.19 17.72 5.73
C GLY A 95 4.03 17.78 4.72
N VAL A 96 3.11 16.81 4.80
CA VAL A 96 1.91 16.75 3.95
C VAL A 96 0.68 17.10 4.78
N SER A 97 -0.32 17.70 4.15
CA SER A 97 -1.63 17.91 4.77
C SER A 97 -2.43 16.61 4.80
N LEU A 98 -3.42 16.54 5.71
CA LEU A 98 -4.32 15.40 5.81
C LEU A 98 -5.09 15.14 4.49
N ASP A 99 -5.43 16.21 3.76
CA ASP A 99 -6.10 16.15 2.46
C ASP A 99 -5.26 15.47 1.35
N GLU A 100 -3.93 15.38 1.55
CA GLU A 100 -2.99 14.75 0.63
C GLU A 100 -2.67 13.30 1.01
N ILE A 101 -3.35 12.77 2.04
CA ILE A 101 -3.23 11.38 2.51
C ILE A 101 -4.46 10.58 2.08
N ALA A 102 -4.20 9.44 1.43
CA ALA A 102 -5.20 8.40 1.23
C ALA A 102 -5.01 7.26 2.24
N TYR A 103 -6.11 6.69 2.72
CA TYR A 103 -6.12 5.51 3.58
C TYR A 103 -6.94 4.37 2.98
N ILE A 104 -6.38 3.15 2.95
CA ILE A 104 -7.11 1.92 2.58
C ILE A 104 -7.36 1.08 3.83
N GLY A 105 -8.60 0.67 4.06
CA GLY A 105 -8.99 -0.19 5.19
C GLY A 105 -10.14 -1.14 4.86
N ASP A 106 -10.47 -2.00 5.81
CA ASP A 106 -11.47 -3.06 5.67
C ASP A 106 -12.39 -3.28 6.87
N ASP A 107 -11.99 -2.89 8.09
CA ASP A 107 -12.78 -3.15 9.31
C ASP A 107 -12.86 -1.92 10.25
N LEU A 108 -13.67 -2.00 11.32
CA LEU A 108 -14.03 -0.89 12.20
C LEU A 108 -12.84 -0.19 12.86
N ASN A 109 -11.71 -0.88 13.03
CA ASN A 109 -10.47 -0.30 13.56
C ASN A 109 -9.81 0.70 12.59
N ASP A 110 -10.27 0.78 11.34
CA ASP A 110 -9.84 1.77 10.35
C ASP A 110 -10.62 3.08 10.40
N LEU A 111 -11.79 3.10 11.05
CA LEU A 111 -12.61 4.31 11.17
C LEU A 111 -11.84 5.52 11.73
N PRO A 112 -10.97 5.39 12.76
CA PRO A 112 -10.17 6.52 13.23
C PRO A 112 -9.17 7.05 12.18
N ALA A 113 -8.67 6.21 11.27
CA ALA A 113 -7.84 6.67 10.16
C ALA A 113 -8.68 7.35 9.07
N PHE A 114 -9.88 6.83 8.79
CA PHE A 114 -10.84 7.45 7.87
C PHE A 114 -11.23 8.86 8.35
N ASP A 115 -11.43 9.06 9.65
CA ASP A 115 -11.75 10.38 10.22
C ASP A 115 -10.60 11.41 10.06
N ARG A 116 -9.39 10.97 9.68
CA ARG A 116 -8.22 11.84 9.46
C ARG A 116 -7.81 11.98 8.00
N ALA A 117 -7.89 10.94 7.19
CA ALA A 117 -7.41 10.97 5.81
C ALA A 117 -8.32 11.78 4.87
N GLY A 118 -7.73 12.46 3.88
CA GLY A 118 -8.46 13.24 2.87
C GLY A 118 -9.20 12.41 1.82
N LEU A 119 -8.76 11.17 1.64
CA LEU A 119 -9.37 10.18 0.76
C LEU A 119 -9.42 8.81 1.44
N CYS A 120 -10.63 8.31 1.65
CA CYS A 120 -10.87 7.06 2.33
C CYS A 120 -11.30 5.97 1.35
N ILE A 121 -10.67 4.81 1.43
CA ILE A 121 -10.85 3.73 0.45
C ILE A 121 -11.15 2.42 1.20
N ALA A 122 -12.26 1.79 0.85
CA ALA A 122 -12.62 0.46 1.34
C ALA A 122 -12.23 -0.60 0.30
N VAL A 123 -11.67 -1.72 0.75
CA VAL A 123 -11.54 -2.90 -0.12
C VAL A 123 -12.88 -3.58 -0.38
N ALA A 124 -13.01 -4.37 -1.45
CA ALA A 124 -14.30 -4.96 -1.85
C ALA A 124 -14.93 -5.88 -0.78
N ASN A 125 -14.10 -6.58 0.01
CA ASN A 125 -14.51 -7.47 1.10
C ASN A 125 -14.60 -6.77 2.46
N ALA A 126 -14.43 -5.44 2.52
CA ALA A 126 -14.59 -4.66 3.75
C ALA A 126 -16.00 -4.79 4.34
N VAL A 127 -16.13 -4.58 5.65
CA VAL A 127 -17.42 -4.50 6.33
C VAL A 127 -18.24 -3.31 5.84
N ASP A 128 -19.56 -3.39 5.96
CA ASP A 128 -20.47 -2.41 5.38
C ASP A 128 -20.29 -1.01 5.99
N GLU A 129 -19.92 -0.92 7.27
CA GLU A 129 -19.63 0.33 7.96
C GLU A 129 -18.45 1.09 7.36
N ILE A 130 -17.43 0.36 6.89
CA ILE A 130 -16.26 0.94 6.22
C ILE A 130 -16.63 1.38 4.81
N LYS A 131 -17.34 0.55 4.05
CA LYS A 131 -17.83 0.90 2.71
C LYS A 131 -18.74 2.13 2.74
N ALA A 132 -19.60 2.25 3.74
CA ALA A 132 -20.53 3.37 3.89
C ALA A 132 -19.82 4.72 4.14
N ARG A 133 -18.57 4.71 4.60
CA ARG A 133 -17.76 5.91 4.85
C ARG A 133 -16.65 6.14 3.84
N ALA A 134 -16.42 5.21 2.92
CA ALA A 134 -15.37 5.34 1.92
C ALA A 134 -15.78 6.29 0.79
N ASP A 135 -14.83 7.07 0.30
CA ASP A 135 -14.95 7.82 -0.95
C ASP A 135 -14.94 6.87 -2.16
N ILE A 136 -14.22 5.75 -2.05
CA ILE A 136 -14.04 4.73 -3.09
C ILE A 136 -14.15 3.34 -2.47
N VAL A 137 -14.86 2.43 -3.14
CA VAL A 137 -14.81 0.99 -2.86
C VAL A 137 -14.11 0.31 -4.04
N THR A 138 -13.07 -0.47 -3.79
CA THR A 138 -12.36 -1.19 -4.86
C THR A 138 -13.23 -2.31 -5.44
N GLN A 139 -12.90 -2.75 -6.65
CA GLN A 139 -13.51 -3.94 -7.24
C GLN A 139 -12.88 -5.22 -6.70
N ARG A 140 -11.57 -5.21 -6.43
CA ARG A 140 -10.81 -6.34 -5.87
C ARG A 140 -10.89 -6.35 -4.35
N GLY A 141 -10.85 -7.54 -3.75
CA GLY A 141 -10.70 -7.70 -2.31
C GLY A 141 -9.26 -7.49 -1.83
N GLY A 142 -9.10 -7.29 -0.53
CA GLY A 142 -7.80 -7.30 0.12
C GLY A 142 -7.09 -8.63 -0.08
N GLY A 143 -5.76 -8.60 -0.22
CA GLY A 143 -4.98 -9.77 -0.62
C GLY A 143 -5.18 -10.24 -2.07
N HIS A 144 -6.05 -9.58 -2.85
CA HIS A 144 -6.41 -9.95 -4.24
C HIS A 144 -6.11 -8.86 -5.27
N GLY A 145 -5.24 -7.91 -4.94
CA GLY A 145 -4.86 -6.81 -5.85
C GLY A 145 -5.61 -5.50 -5.62
N ALA A 146 -6.32 -5.32 -4.49
CA ALA A 146 -7.01 -4.07 -4.18
C ALA A 146 -6.04 -2.89 -4.04
N VAL A 147 -4.89 -3.09 -3.40
CA VAL A 147 -3.88 -2.03 -3.25
C VAL A 147 -3.28 -1.66 -4.61
N ARG A 148 -3.04 -2.65 -5.47
CA ARG A 148 -2.62 -2.44 -6.87
C ARG A 148 -3.64 -1.61 -7.65
N GLU A 149 -4.92 -1.90 -7.51
CA GLU A 149 -6.01 -1.14 -8.13
C GLU A 149 -5.95 0.33 -7.70
N VAL A 150 -5.83 0.59 -6.39
CA VAL A 150 -5.74 1.95 -5.84
C VAL A 150 -4.50 2.69 -6.31
N ILE A 151 -3.34 2.04 -6.28
CA ILE A 151 -2.07 2.64 -6.74
C ILE A 151 -2.17 3.05 -8.21
N GLU A 152 -2.72 2.18 -9.06
CA GLU A 152 -2.88 2.48 -10.48
C GLU A 152 -3.84 3.67 -10.69
N LEU A 153 -4.93 3.76 -9.93
CA LEU A 153 -5.85 4.90 -9.96
C LEU A 153 -5.17 6.20 -9.55
N ILE A 154 -4.38 6.20 -8.48
CA ILE A 154 -3.65 7.37 -7.99
C ILE A 154 -2.61 7.82 -9.02
N LEU A 155 -1.74 6.91 -9.48
CA LEU A 155 -0.67 7.25 -10.41
C LEU A 155 -1.21 7.72 -11.77
N LYS A 156 -2.29 7.11 -12.28
CA LYS A 156 -2.95 7.61 -13.50
C LYS A 156 -3.56 8.99 -13.30
N SER A 157 -4.14 9.27 -12.12
CA SER A 157 -4.71 10.58 -11.81
C SER A 157 -3.65 11.67 -11.65
N ARG A 158 -2.47 11.31 -11.13
CA ARG A 158 -1.29 12.18 -11.03
C ARG A 158 -0.56 12.41 -12.37
N GLY A 159 -0.79 11.55 -13.36
CA GLY A 159 -0.06 11.56 -14.63
C GLY A 159 1.30 10.84 -14.57
N ASP A 160 1.57 10.11 -13.49
CA ASP A 160 2.85 9.44 -13.23
C ASP A 160 2.91 8.00 -13.77
N TRP A 161 1.76 7.42 -14.17
CA TRP A 161 1.65 6.00 -14.51
C TRP A 161 2.58 5.56 -15.64
N ASP A 162 2.56 6.26 -16.78
CA ASP A 162 3.35 5.86 -17.95
C ASP A 162 4.86 5.97 -17.67
N ALA A 163 5.27 7.02 -16.95
CA ALA A 163 6.66 7.19 -16.52
C ALA A 163 7.10 6.09 -15.54
N ALA A 164 6.25 5.70 -14.58
CA ALA A 164 6.53 4.63 -13.65
C ALA A 164 6.70 3.27 -14.36
N VAL A 165 5.85 2.98 -15.35
CA VAL A 165 5.94 1.77 -16.17
C VAL A 165 7.22 1.77 -17.00
N GLU A 166 7.56 2.87 -17.68
CA GLU A 166 8.79 2.96 -18.48
C GLU A 166 10.06 2.83 -17.62
N ALA A 167 10.07 3.43 -16.44
CA ALA A 167 11.17 3.29 -15.49
C ALA A 167 11.38 1.83 -15.07
N PHE A 168 10.29 1.11 -14.79
CA PHE A 168 10.33 -0.32 -14.47
C PHE A 168 10.82 -1.17 -15.66
N LEU A 169 10.32 -0.92 -16.87
CA LEU A 169 10.80 -1.62 -18.07
C LEU A 169 12.28 -1.34 -18.33
N SER A 170 12.73 -0.12 -18.09
CA SER A 170 14.15 0.27 -18.21
C SER A 170 15.04 -0.38 -17.15
N GLU A 171 14.54 -0.62 -15.94
CA GLU A 171 15.22 -1.46 -14.93
C GLU A 171 15.39 -2.89 -15.43
N LEU A 172 14.32 -3.52 -15.92
CA LEU A 172 14.38 -4.90 -16.44
C LEU A 172 15.35 -5.05 -17.62
N ARG A 173 15.37 -4.09 -18.56
CA ARG A 173 16.33 -4.12 -19.68
C ARG A 173 17.78 -4.09 -19.20
N ARG A 174 18.09 -3.22 -18.22
CA ARG A 174 19.44 -3.14 -17.63
C ARG A 174 19.85 -4.42 -16.92
N GLU A 175 18.94 -5.06 -16.20
CA GLU A 175 19.21 -6.36 -15.55
C GLU A 175 19.47 -7.47 -16.57
N GLN A 176 18.73 -7.47 -17.68
CA GLN A 176 18.93 -8.42 -18.76
C GLN A 176 20.29 -8.22 -19.46
N ASP A 177 20.65 -6.97 -19.75
CA ASP A 177 21.95 -6.62 -20.35
C ASP A 177 23.12 -6.93 -19.41
N GLY A 178 22.94 -6.71 -18.09
CA GLY A 178 23.93 -7.04 -17.07
C GLY A 178 24.14 -8.54 -16.87
N LYS A 179 23.12 -9.37 -17.14
CA LYS A 179 23.23 -10.84 -17.16
C LYS A 179 23.86 -11.39 -18.44
N ALA A 180 23.99 -10.58 -19.49
CA ALA A 180 24.63 -10.95 -20.76
C ALA A 180 26.16 -10.68 -20.81
N GLY A 181 26.78 -10.28 -19.69
CA GLY A 181 28.25 -10.19 -19.49
C GLY A 181 28.92 -11.58 -19.35
N PRO A 182 30.27 -11.69 -19.43
CA PRO A 182 30.96 -12.79 -20.10
C PRO A 182 30.95 -14.12 -19.34
N GLU A 183 29.89 -14.91 -19.53
CA GLU A 183 29.87 -16.37 -19.28
C GLU A 183 29.54 -17.14 -20.56
N ALA A 184 30.17 -16.77 -21.66
CA ALA A 184 30.12 -17.53 -22.92
C ALA A 184 31.49 -17.59 -23.62
N VAL A 185 32.56 -17.83 -22.86
CA VAL A 185 33.82 -18.39 -23.39
C VAL A 185 34.44 -19.29 -22.32
N ALA A 186 33.99 -20.55 -22.28
CA ALA A 186 34.71 -21.68 -21.71
C ALA A 186 34.37 -22.93 -22.52
#